data_AF-A0A2C5Y2U2-F1
#
_entry.id   AF-A0A2C5Y2U2-F1
#
_cell.length_a   1.000
_cell.length_b   1.000
_cell.length_c   1.000
_cell.angle_alpha   90.00
_cell.angle_beta   90.00
_cell.angle_gamma   90.00
#
_symmetry.space_group_name_H-M   'P 1'
#
loop_
_entity.id
_entity.type
_entity.pdbx_description
1 polymer ?
#
loop_
_entity_poly.entity_id
_entity_poly.type
_entity_poly.pdbx_seq_one_letter_code
_entity_poly.pdbx_strand_id
1 'polypeptide(L)'
;MLVRRLRVLKLEAIVRGYITGSAWNEYSSRSTVHGIPMPPGLQLCQKFDKPLFTPSTKADAGAHDENIHPDDAWKELGGDEQTARDLARRVQDLALSIYSAAAEYAEKRGIIIADTKFEFAIDDADGSLYLVDEVLTPDSSRFWPLESYKVGREQESFDKQIIRNWLTREGLKGKQGVTIPDDICKATEERYKDVFLKLTGSSFDQVAAKSS
;
A
#
# COMPACT_ATOMS: atom_id res chain seq x y z
N MET A 1 12.53 -15.68 4.80
CA MET A 1 13.64 -14.71 4.92
C MET A 1 14.18 -14.74 6.34
N LEU A 2 15.50 -14.63 6.54
CA LEU A 2 16.07 -14.39 7.87
C LEU A 2 16.09 -12.86 8.08
N VAL A 3 15.42 -12.37 9.13
CA VAL A 3 15.29 -10.93 9.41
C VAL A 3 15.77 -10.59 10.81
N ARG A 4 16.22 -9.34 11.02
CA ARG A 4 16.61 -8.82 12.33
C ARG A 4 15.37 -8.38 13.12
N ARG A 5 15.33 -8.67 14.42
CA ARG A 5 14.30 -8.12 15.32
C ARG A 5 14.66 -6.68 15.68
N LEU A 6 13.75 -5.75 15.39
CA LEU A 6 13.85 -4.31 15.68
C LEU A 6 12.54 -3.80 16.29
N ARG A 7 12.55 -2.58 16.85
CA ARG A 7 11.33 -1.94 17.37
C ARG A 7 10.55 -1.29 16.21
N VAL A 8 9.43 -1.91 15.85
CA VAL A 8 8.54 -1.41 14.78
C VAL A 8 7.81 -0.15 15.26
N LEU A 9 7.76 0.87 14.41
CA LEU A 9 6.99 2.09 14.65
C LEU A 9 5.50 1.80 14.48
N LYS A 10 4.65 2.31 15.37
CA LYS A 10 3.19 2.10 15.33
C LYS A 10 2.49 3.01 14.30
N LEU A 11 3.02 3.06 13.09
CA LEU A 11 2.57 3.95 12.03
C LEU A 11 2.59 3.18 10.70
N GLU A 12 1.45 3.13 10.03
CA GLU A 12 1.38 2.65 8.66
C GLU A 12 1.75 3.80 7.71
N ALA A 13 2.92 3.69 7.08
CA ALA A 13 3.43 4.71 6.17
C ALA A 13 2.88 4.49 4.76
N ILE A 14 1.62 4.89 4.55
CA ILE A 14 0.94 4.75 3.25
C ILE A 14 1.30 5.92 2.33
N VAL A 15 1.67 5.60 1.09
CA VAL A 15 1.88 6.59 0.02
C VAL A 15 0.92 6.31 -1.13
N ARG A 16 0.29 7.38 -1.65
CA ARG A 16 -0.67 7.30 -2.76
C ARG A 16 -0.22 8.17 -3.91
N GLY A 17 -0.06 7.60 -5.10
CA GLY A 17 0.10 8.40 -6.33
C GLY A 17 -1.20 8.56 -7.11
N TYR A 18 -2.25 7.81 -6.77
CA TYR A 18 -3.55 7.87 -7.42
C TYR A 18 -4.67 7.93 -6.38
N ILE A 19 -5.75 8.64 -6.69
CA ILE A 19 -6.90 8.75 -5.80
C ILE A 19 -7.86 7.56 -5.98
N THR A 20 -7.93 6.68 -4.99
CA THR A 20 -8.79 5.49 -4.99
C THR A 20 -9.10 5.07 -3.55
N GLY A 21 -9.93 4.05 -3.37
CA GLY A 21 -10.22 3.45 -2.06
C GLY A 21 -10.69 4.48 -1.02
N SER A 22 -10.12 4.43 0.18
CA SER A 22 -10.48 5.34 1.28
C SER A 22 -10.21 6.81 0.96
N ALA A 23 -9.16 7.12 0.20
CA ALA A 23 -8.87 8.49 -0.23
C ALA A 23 -9.95 9.04 -1.17
N TRP A 24 -10.45 8.22 -2.11
CA TRP A 24 -11.56 8.62 -2.97
C TRP A 24 -12.87 8.80 -2.19
N ASN A 25 -13.14 7.92 -1.23
CA ASN A 25 -14.34 8.01 -0.39
C ASN A 25 -14.37 9.30 0.44
N GLU A 26 -13.23 9.67 1.04
CA GLU A 26 -13.11 10.93 1.77
C GLU A 26 -13.23 12.13 0.83
N TYR A 27 -12.51 12.13 -0.30
CA TYR A 27 -12.56 13.25 -1.25
C TYR A 27 -13.98 13.46 -1.80
N SER A 28 -14.68 12.40 -2.15
CA SER A 28 -16.06 12.48 -2.68
C SER A 28 -17.05 13.05 -1.67
N SER A 29 -16.77 12.94 -0.37
CA SER A 29 -17.66 13.42 0.70
C SER A 29 -17.24 14.76 1.27
N ARG A 30 -15.93 15.04 1.35
CA ARG A 30 -15.35 16.17 2.10
C ARG A 30 -14.35 17.01 1.31
N SER A 31 -14.04 16.64 0.07
CA SER A 31 -13.00 17.28 -0.76
C SER A 31 -11.60 17.26 -0.12
N THR A 32 -11.34 16.27 0.73
CA THR A 32 -10.06 16.08 1.42
C THR A 32 -9.54 14.66 1.26
N VAL A 33 -8.24 14.48 1.47
CA VAL A 33 -7.60 13.17 1.64
C VAL A 33 -6.77 13.21 2.91
N HIS A 34 -7.12 12.41 3.91
CA HIS A 34 -6.53 12.47 5.26
C HIS A 34 -6.57 13.89 5.84
N GLY A 35 -7.67 14.62 5.60
CA GLY A 35 -7.84 16.03 6.00
C GLY A 35 -7.10 17.05 5.13
N ILE A 36 -6.25 16.64 4.19
CA ILE A 36 -5.55 17.52 3.26
C ILE A 36 -6.54 18.03 2.21
N PRO A 37 -6.75 19.35 2.04
CA PRO A 37 -7.62 19.90 1.01
C PRO A 37 -7.15 19.53 -0.40
N MET A 38 -8.05 18.99 -1.22
CA MET A 38 -7.76 18.63 -2.60
C MET A 38 -8.39 19.62 -3.59
N PRO A 39 -7.80 19.82 -4.78
CA PRO A 39 -8.40 20.63 -5.81
C PRO A 39 -9.75 20.03 -6.25
N PRO A 40 -10.74 20.87 -6.65
CA PRO A 40 -12.00 20.38 -7.15
C PRO A 40 -11.82 19.66 -8.50
N GLY A 41 -12.73 18.75 -8.80
CA GLY A 41 -12.80 18.09 -10.11
C GLY A 41 -11.90 16.86 -10.29
N LEU A 42 -11.22 16.37 -9.25
CA LEU A 42 -10.56 15.06 -9.31
C LEU A 42 -11.57 13.97 -9.65
N GLN A 43 -11.17 13.05 -10.51
CA GLN A 43 -11.93 11.88 -10.91
C GLN A 43 -11.39 10.61 -10.26
N LEU A 44 -12.23 9.57 -10.15
CA LEU A 44 -11.84 8.28 -9.59
C LEU A 44 -10.61 7.72 -10.32
N CYS A 45 -9.64 7.21 -9.56
CA CYS A 45 -8.37 6.67 -10.02
C CYS A 45 -7.49 7.67 -10.78
N GLN A 46 -7.71 8.98 -10.63
CA GLN A 46 -6.82 10.00 -11.19
C GLN A 46 -5.46 10.03 -10.46
N LYS A 47 -4.38 10.23 -11.23
CA LYS A 47 -3.03 10.45 -10.69
C LYS A 47 -2.96 11.81 -9.97
N PHE A 48 -2.36 11.85 -8.78
CA PHE A 48 -2.04 13.11 -8.11
C PHE A 48 -0.84 13.79 -8.79
N ASP A 49 -0.78 15.13 -8.71
CA ASP A 49 0.37 15.90 -9.22
C ASP A 49 1.67 15.50 -8.53
N LYS A 50 1.59 15.17 -7.23
CA LYS A 50 2.66 14.60 -6.42
C LYS A 50 2.10 13.49 -5.54
N PRO A 51 2.84 12.41 -5.30
CA PRO A 51 2.42 11.38 -4.35
C PRO A 51 2.17 11.99 -2.97
N LEU A 52 1.10 11.53 -2.31
CA LEU A 52 0.71 11.98 -0.98
C LEU A 52 1.15 10.96 0.06
N PHE A 53 1.74 11.44 1.15
CA PHE A 53 1.92 10.66 2.37
C PHE A 53 0.64 10.75 3.20
N THR A 54 -0.01 9.60 3.42
CA THR A 54 -1.34 9.52 4.02
C THR A 54 -1.37 8.45 5.10
N PRO A 55 -0.76 8.71 6.27
CA PRO A 55 -0.55 7.69 7.29
C PRO A 55 -1.84 7.19 7.96
N SER A 56 -1.77 5.99 8.52
CA SER A 56 -2.75 5.48 9.47
C SER A 56 -2.09 5.01 10.76
N THR A 57 -2.88 4.98 11.85
CA THR A 57 -2.49 4.31 13.09
C THR A 57 -2.28 2.82 12.85
N LYS A 58 -1.48 2.17 13.68
CA LYS A 58 -1.35 0.71 13.69
C LYS A 58 -2.10 0.17 14.91
N ALA A 59 -3.33 -0.26 14.71
CA ALA A 59 -4.20 -0.69 15.79
C ALA A 59 -3.82 -2.09 16.32
N ASP A 60 -4.14 -2.36 17.60
CA ASP A 60 -3.99 -3.70 18.17
C ASP A 60 -4.98 -4.69 17.54
N ALA A 61 -4.69 -5.98 17.62
CA ALA A 61 -5.47 -7.03 16.98
C ALA A 61 -6.96 -6.97 17.38
N GLY A 62 -7.84 -6.70 16.40
CA GLY A 62 -9.28 -6.60 16.57
C GLY A 62 -9.85 -5.18 16.47
N ALA A 63 -8.99 -4.15 16.46
CA ALA A 63 -9.35 -2.78 16.13
C ALA A 63 -9.05 -2.44 14.66
N HIS A 64 -9.58 -1.32 14.18
CA HIS A 64 -9.36 -0.83 12.82
C HIS A 64 -8.30 0.27 12.82
N ASP A 65 -7.42 0.25 11.82
CA ASP A 65 -6.49 1.35 11.57
C ASP A 65 -7.26 2.62 11.19
N GLU A 66 -6.82 3.75 11.75
CA GLU A 66 -7.46 5.04 11.53
C GLU A 66 -6.57 5.92 10.67
N ASN A 67 -7.14 6.47 9.59
CA ASN A 67 -6.45 7.48 8.78
C ASN A 67 -6.20 8.73 9.62
N ILE A 68 -4.94 9.17 9.69
CA ILE A 68 -4.55 10.39 10.40
C ILE A 68 -3.95 11.42 9.43
N HIS A 69 -4.05 12.70 9.79
CA HIS A 69 -3.40 13.76 9.04
C HIS A 69 -1.86 13.58 9.11
N PRO A 70 -1.10 13.80 8.03
CA PRO A 70 0.35 13.65 8.06
C PRO A 70 1.04 14.48 9.15
N ASP A 71 0.54 15.70 9.41
CA ASP A 71 1.07 16.57 10.49
C ASP A 71 0.87 16.02 11.90
N ASP A 72 0.02 15.00 12.06
CA ASP A 72 -0.26 14.34 13.33
C ASP A 72 0.48 13.00 13.49
N ALA A 73 1.17 12.51 12.45
CA ALA A 73 1.83 11.21 12.46
C ALA A 73 2.86 11.02 13.59
N TRP A 74 3.50 12.12 14.02
CA TRP A 74 4.47 12.11 15.11
C TRP A 74 3.88 11.66 16.45
N LYS A 75 2.56 11.84 16.65
CA LYS A 75 1.87 11.47 17.90
C LYS A 75 1.92 9.96 18.14
N GLU A 76 2.05 9.16 17.08
CA GLU A 76 2.12 7.70 17.14
C GLU A 76 3.52 7.15 17.46
N LEU A 77 4.55 8.00 17.43
CA LEU A 77 5.95 7.54 17.49
C LEU A 77 6.57 7.58 18.91
N GLY A 78 5.90 8.26 19.84
CA GLY A 78 6.36 8.44 21.22
C GLY A 78 7.65 9.27 21.33
N GLY A 79 8.09 9.54 22.57
CA GLY A 79 9.23 10.41 22.86
C GLY A 79 8.83 11.88 23.02
N ASP A 80 9.82 12.77 23.08
CA ASP A 80 9.56 14.21 23.07
C ASP A 80 9.08 14.68 21.69
N GLU A 81 8.32 15.78 21.67
CA GLU A 81 7.64 16.25 20.45
C GLU A 81 8.63 16.54 19.31
N GLN A 82 9.77 17.14 19.59
CA GLN A 82 10.73 17.51 18.54
C GLN A 82 11.33 16.26 17.90
N THR A 83 11.81 15.31 18.71
CA THR A 83 12.35 14.04 18.23
C THR A 83 11.31 13.24 17.43
N ALA A 84 10.07 13.18 17.91
CA ALA A 84 8.99 12.47 17.23
C ALA A 84 8.63 13.10 15.87
N ARG A 85 8.59 14.44 15.79
CA ARG A 85 8.37 15.17 14.54
C ARG A 85 9.49 14.95 13.54
N ASP A 86 10.75 14.98 13.99
CA ASP A 86 11.89 14.70 13.12
C ASP A 86 11.88 13.26 12.60
N LEU A 87 11.48 12.29 13.44
CA LEU A 87 11.32 10.90 13.02
C LEU A 87 10.17 10.74 12.01
N ALA A 88 9.00 11.34 12.25
CA ALA A 88 7.87 11.31 11.33
C ALA A 88 8.23 11.87 9.95
N ARG A 89 8.98 12.98 9.92
CA ARG A 89 9.49 13.56 8.66
C ARG A 89 10.44 12.60 7.93
N ARG A 90 11.38 11.96 8.65
CA ARG A 90 12.27 10.94 8.05
C ARG A 90 11.50 9.76 7.46
N VAL A 91 10.45 9.29 8.15
CA VAL A 91 9.57 8.22 7.65
C VAL A 91 8.85 8.67 6.38
N GLN A 92 8.24 9.85 6.39
CA GLN A 92 7.56 10.43 5.23
C GLN A 92 8.50 10.56 4.02
N ASP A 93 9.68 11.15 4.21
CA ASP A 93 10.65 11.38 3.13
C ASP A 93 11.13 10.06 2.50
N LEU A 94 11.43 9.05 3.33
CA LEU A 94 11.81 7.72 2.84
C LEU A 94 10.66 7.02 2.13
N ALA A 95 9.45 7.03 2.70
CA ALA A 95 8.29 6.41 2.10
C ALA A 95 7.99 7.00 0.71
N LEU A 96 7.99 8.32 0.58
CA LEU A 96 7.79 9.02 -0.69
C LEU A 96 8.90 8.71 -1.70
N SER A 97 10.16 8.65 -1.25
CA SER A 97 11.31 8.31 -2.09
C SER A 97 11.22 6.89 -2.64
N ILE A 98 10.97 5.90 -1.76
CA ILE A 98 10.83 4.49 -2.11
C ILE A 98 9.64 4.31 -3.08
N TYR A 99 8.48 4.88 -2.75
CA TYR A 99 7.31 4.82 -3.62
C TYR A 99 7.60 5.40 -5.00
N SER A 100 8.21 6.57 -5.08
CA SER A 100 8.47 7.24 -6.37
C SER A 100 9.39 6.43 -7.26
N ALA A 101 10.47 5.89 -6.70
CA ALA A 101 11.39 5.01 -7.42
C ALA A 101 10.71 3.72 -7.90
N ALA A 102 9.89 3.11 -7.04
CA ALA A 102 9.16 1.89 -7.37
C ALA A 102 8.09 2.13 -8.45
N ALA A 103 7.32 3.21 -8.33
CA ALA A 103 6.29 3.58 -9.30
C ALA A 103 6.90 3.84 -10.68
N GLU A 104 8.02 4.58 -10.75
CA GLU A 104 8.74 4.80 -12.01
C GLU A 104 9.25 3.49 -12.63
N TYR A 105 9.80 2.60 -11.80
CA TYR A 105 10.32 1.31 -12.24
C TYR A 105 9.21 0.37 -12.77
N ALA A 106 8.08 0.33 -12.07
CA ALA A 106 6.93 -0.51 -12.39
C ALA A 106 6.19 0.00 -13.64
N GLU A 107 6.08 1.32 -13.81
CA GLU A 107 5.39 1.92 -14.96
C GLU A 107 6.09 1.51 -16.28
N LYS A 108 7.44 1.49 -16.29
CA LYS A 108 8.25 0.98 -17.41
C LYS A 108 8.03 -0.50 -17.74
N ARG A 109 7.36 -1.24 -16.84
CA ARG A 109 7.01 -2.67 -16.97
C ARG A 109 5.51 -2.90 -17.12
N GLY A 110 4.76 -1.84 -17.41
CA GLY A 110 3.32 -1.90 -17.65
C GLY A 110 2.48 -2.07 -16.39
N ILE A 111 3.02 -1.70 -15.22
CA ILE A 111 2.31 -1.74 -13.93
C ILE A 111 2.25 -0.34 -13.34
N ILE A 112 1.04 0.11 -12.98
CA ILE A 112 0.85 1.27 -12.12
C ILE A 112 0.80 0.79 -10.67
N ILE A 113 1.57 1.44 -9.80
CA ILE A 113 1.40 1.33 -8.35
C ILE A 113 0.50 2.49 -7.92
N ALA A 114 -0.74 2.21 -7.54
CA ALA A 114 -1.69 3.25 -7.19
C ALA A 114 -1.40 3.83 -5.80
N ASP A 115 -1.14 2.92 -4.85
CA ASP A 115 -0.70 3.20 -3.50
C ASP A 115 0.03 1.98 -2.91
N THR A 116 0.76 2.20 -1.82
CA THR A 116 1.46 1.15 -1.07
C THR A 116 1.56 1.52 0.41
N LYS A 117 1.62 0.51 1.29
CA LYS A 117 1.89 0.64 2.71
C LYS A 117 3.32 0.18 3.01
N PHE A 118 4.09 1.03 3.69
CA PHE A 118 5.36 0.64 4.28
C PHE A 118 5.26 0.55 5.81
N GLU A 119 6.11 -0.30 6.40
CA GLU A 119 6.39 -0.28 7.82
C GLU A 119 7.86 0.02 8.06
N PHE A 120 8.12 0.78 9.12
CA PHE A 120 9.49 1.14 9.51
C PHE A 120 9.76 0.70 10.94
N ALA A 121 11.01 0.35 11.20
CA ALA A 121 11.50 0.06 12.54
C ALA A 121 12.71 0.94 12.84
N ILE A 122 12.92 1.22 14.12
CA ILE A 122 14.09 1.94 14.60
C ILE A 122 14.98 1.01 15.41
N ASP A 123 16.28 1.18 15.27
CA ASP A 123 17.26 0.58 16.16
C ASP A 123 17.52 1.56 17.32
N ASP A 124 17.13 1.15 18.53
CA ASP A 124 17.26 1.99 19.73
C ASP A 124 18.73 2.22 20.13
N ALA A 125 19.67 1.44 19.59
CA ALA A 125 21.10 1.60 19.88
C ALA A 125 21.72 2.82 19.18
N ASP A 126 21.29 3.13 17.95
CA ASP A 126 21.91 4.16 17.11
C ASP A 126 20.90 5.13 16.45
N GLY A 127 19.59 4.90 16.58
CA GLY A 127 18.54 5.71 15.97
C GLY A 127 18.37 5.51 14.45
N SER A 128 18.97 4.44 13.89
CA SER A 128 18.86 4.08 12.49
C SER A 128 17.44 3.62 12.15
N LEU A 129 16.93 4.08 11.01
CA LEU A 129 15.59 3.76 10.51
C LEU A 129 15.68 2.68 9.44
N TYR A 130 14.90 1.63 9.58
CA TYR A 130 14.90 0.44 8.74
C TYR A 130 13.54 0.25 8.10
N LEU A 131 13.52 -0.08 6.81
CA LEU A 131 12.35 -0.61 6.14
C LEU A 131 12.15 -2.07 6.58
N VAL A 132 10.95 -2.41 7.01
CA VAL A 132 10.58 -3.74 7.50
C VAL A 132 9.28 -4.21 6.85
N ASP A 133 8.76 -5.36 7.30
CA ASP A 133 7.58 -6.01 6.72
C ASP A 133 7.81 -6.43 5.25
N GLU A 134 6.75 -6.82 4.55
CA GLU A 134 6.76 -6.92 3.09
C GLU A 134 6.75 -5.54 2.42
N VAL A 135 7.34 -5.44 1.23
CA VAL A 135 7.54 -4.18 0.52
C VAL A 135 7.12 -4.34 -0.93
N LEU A 136 6.18 -3.50 -1.37
CA LEU A 136 5.76 -3.44 -2.78
C LEU A 136 5.30 -4.80 -3.33
N THR A 137 4.51 -5.50 -2.53
CA THR A 137 3.81 -6.72 -2.91
C THR A 137 2.35 -6.40 -3.27
N PRO A 138 1.63 -7.30 -3.97
CA PRO A 138 0.19 -7.12 -4.21
C PRO A 138 -0.65 -7.12 -2.92
N ASP A 139 -0.10 -7.54 -1.78
CA ASP A 139 -0.79 -7.51 -0.49
C ASP A 139 -0.66 -6.12 0.18
N SER A 140 0.51 -5.50 0.07
CA SER A 140 0.81 -4.17 0.60
C SER A 140 0.49 -3.03 -0.36
N SER A 141 0.20 -3.32 -1.63
CA SER A 141 0.08 -2.32 -2.70
C SER A 141 -1.05 -2.62 -3.68
N ARG A 142 -1.66 -1.58 -4.22
CA ARG A 142 -2.61 -1.69 -5.34
C ARG A 142 -1.86 -1.60 -6.66
N PHE A 143 -1.89 -2.67 -7.44
CA PHE A 143 -1.25 -2.74 -8.76
C PHE A 143 -2.29 -2.78 -9.87
N TRP A 144 -2.16 -1.88 -10.84
CA TRP A 144 -3.04 -1.83 -12.01
C TRP A 144 -2.27 -2.07 -13.31
N PRO A 145 -2.85 -2.75 -14.30
CA PRO A 145 -2.27 -2.85 -15.63
C PRO A 145 -2.28 -1.48 -16.30
N LEU A 146 -1.11 -1.02 -16.74
CA LEU A 146 -0.98 0.28 -17.42
C LEU A 146 -1.78 0.33 -18.73
N GLU A 147 -1.87 -0.79 -19.45
CA GLU A 147 -2.55 -0.87 -20.75
C GLU A 147 -4.06 -0.64 -20.69
N SER A 148 -4.71 -0.99 -19.57
CA SER A 148 -6.16 -0.87 -19.39
C SER A 148 -6.56 0.27 -18.44
N TYR A 149 -5.58 0.99 -17.91
CA TYR A 149 -5.79 2.11 -16.99
C TYR A 149 -6.61 3.23 -17.64
N LYS A 150 -7.68 3.64 -16.96
CA LYS A 150 -8.52 4.75 -17.40
C LYS A 150 -9.11 5.52 -16.22
N VAL A 151 -8.89 6.82 -16.19
CA VAL A 151 -9.47 7.75 -15.20
C VAL A 151 -11.00 7.73 -15.26
N GLY A 152 -11.64 7.91 -14.10
CA GLY A 152 -13.10 8.03 -13.96
C GLY A 152 -13.83 6.69 -13.78
N ARG A 153 -13.11 5.60 -13.56
CA ARG A 153 -13.67 4.28 -13.23
C ARG A 153 -12.79 3.53 -12.24
N GLU A 154 -13.33 2.46 -11.68
CA GLU A 154 -12.52 1.46 -10.97
C GLU A 154 -11.57 0.75 -11.94
N GLN A 155 -10.39 0.39 -11.45
CA GLN A 155 -9.40 -0.34 -12.24
C GLN A 155 -9.47 -1.83 -11.97
N GLU A 156 -9.09 -2.63 -12.97
CA GLU A 156 -8.70 -4.01 -12.71
C GLU A 156 -7.45 -4.00 -11.83
N SER A 157 -7.47 -4.76 -10.74
CA SER A 157 -6.32 -4.87 -9.86
C SER A 157 -5.67 -6.24 -9.98
N PHE A 158 -4.34 -6.27 -9.93
CA PHE A 158 -3.56 -7.49 -9.80
C PHE A 158 -3.55 -8.06 -8.37
N ASP A 159 -4.18 -7.36 -7.43
CA ASP A 159 -4.24 -7.76 -6.02
C ASP A 159 -5.43 -8.68 -5.69
N LYS A 160 -5.80 -8.72 -4.41
CA LYS A 160 -6.95 -9.41 -3.82
C LYS A 160 -8.31 -9.06 -4.44
N GLN A 161 -8.38 -8.19 -5.46
CA GLN A 161 -9.61 -7.82 -6.14
C GLN A 161 -10.37 -9.01 -6.74
N ILE A 162 -9.69 -10.06 -7.21
CA ILE A 162 -10.35 -11.30 -7.67
C ILE A 162 -11.19 -11.91 -6.54
N ILE A 163 -10.59 -12.08 -5.37
CA ILE A 163 -11.25 -12.62 -4.17
C ILE A 163 -12.34 -11.65 -3.67
N ARG A 164 -12.07 -10.34 -3.62
CA ARG A 164 -13.04 -9.32 -3.17
C ARG A 164 -14.28 -9.26 -4.06
N ASN A 165 -14.09 -9.34 -5.38
CA ASN A 165 -15.19 -9.38 -6.35
C ASN A 165 -16.02 -10.65 -6.17
N TRP A 166 -15.36 -11.80 -6.04
CA TRP A 166 -16.05 -13.07 -5.76
C TRP A 166 -16.84 -13.00 -4.45
N LEU A 167 -16.22 -12.60 -3.34
CA LEU A 167 -16.89 -12.45 -2.04
C LEU A 167 -18.09 -11.50 -2.11
N THR A 168 -17.98 -10.42 -2.87
CA THR A 168 -19.08 -9.45 -3.04
C THR A 168 -20.22 -10.05 -3.86
N ARG A 169 -19.90 -10.70 -4.99
CA ARG A 169 -20.87 -11.36 -5.87
C ARG A 169 -21.63 -12.47 -5.16
N GLU A 170 -20.96 -13.26 -4.33
CA GLU A 170 -21.56 -14.34 -3.56
C GLU A 170 -22.24 -13.87 -2.26
N GLY A 171 -22.20 -12.57 -1.93
CA GLY A 171 -22.78 -12.05 -0.68
C GLY A 171 -22.08 -12.56 0.58
N LEU A 172 -20.78 -12.84 0.47
CA LEU A 172 -19.91 -13.38 1.52
C LEU A 172 -18.94 -12.35 2.11
N LYS A 173 -18.97 -11.10 1.63
CA LYS A 173 -18.13 -10.02 2.14
C LYS A 173 -18.29 -9.86 3.65
N GLY A 174 -17.19 -9.97 4.40
CA GLY A 174 -17.15 -9.85 5.85
C GLY A 174 -17.55 -11.10 6.63
N LYS A 175 -17.93 -12.20 5.97
CA LYS A 175 -18.21 -13.47 6.64
C LYS A 175 -16.90 -14.19 7.00
N GLN A 176 -16.85 -14.75 8.20
CA GLN A 176 -15.73 -15.60 8.63
C GLN A 176 -15.92 -17.05 8.19
N GLY A 177 -14.82 -17.79 8.07
CA GLY A 177 -14.85 -19.23 7.72
C GLY A 177 -15.27 -19.53 6.28
N VAL A 178 -15.15 -18.56 5.37
CA VAL A 178 -15.47 -18.76 3.95
C VAL A 178 -14.35 -19.55 3.27
N THR A 179 -14.69 -20.72 2.71
CA THR A 179 -13.79 -21.47 1.82
C THR A 179 -13.82 -20.87 0.43
N ILE A 180 -12.65 -20.43 -0.06
CA ILE A 180 -12.50 -19.89 -1.42
C ILE A 180 -12.36 -21.06 -2.41
N PRO A 181 -13.15 -21.07 -3.51
CA PRO A 181 -13.04 -22.10 -4.54
C PRO A 181 -11.65 -22.16 -5.20
N ASP A 182 -11.23 -23.36 -5.61
CA ASP A 182 -9.91 -23.61 -6.20
C ASP A 182 -9.64 -22.78 -7.47
N ASP A 183 -10.65 -22.54 -8.29
CA ASP A 183 -10.53 -21.72 -9.51
C ASP A 183 -10.23 -20.26 -9.18
N ILE A 184 -10.83 -19.72 -8.12
CA ILE A 184 -10.57 -18.36 -7.62
C ILE A 184 -9.17 -18.27 -7.01
N CYS A 185 -8.74 -19.30 -6.28
CA CYS A 185 -7.38 -19.40 -5.75
C CYS A 185 -6.34 -19.41 -6.89
N LYS A 186 -6.53 -20.28 -7.90
CA LYS A 186 -5.63 -20.37 -9.06
C LYS A 186 -5.57 -19.07 -9.86
N ALA A 187 -6.72 -18.46 -10.13
CA ALA A 187 -6.76 -17.17 -10.83
C ALA A 187 -6.02 -16.07 -10.05
N THR A 188 -6.12 -16.09 -8.72
CA THR A 188 -5.37 -15.15 -7.86
C THR A 188 -3.87 -15.44 -7.89
N GLU A 189 -3.45 -16.70 -7.78
CA GLU A 189 -2.05 -17.12 -7.88
C GLU A 189 -1.43 -16.69 -9.22
N GLU A 190 -2.11 -16.91 -10.33
CA GLU A 190 -1.65 -16.53 -11.68
C GLU A 190 -1.41 -15.01 -11.78
N ARG A 191 -2.27 -14.18 -11.17
CA ARG A 191 -2.06 -12.73 -11.15
C ARG A 191 -0.83 -12.33 -10.35
N TYR A 192 -0.56 -12.98 -9.22
CA TYR A 192 0.66 -12.72 -8.44
C TYR A 192 1.91 -13.12 -9.23
N LYS A 193 1.86 -14.26 -9.94
CA LYS A 193 2.96 -14.69 -10.83
C LYS A 193 3.19 -13.74 -11.99
N ASP A 194 2.14 -13.18 -12.58
CA ASP A 194 2.25 -12.19 -13.66
C ASP A 194 2.90 -10.88 -13.19
N VAL A 195 2.48 -10.36 -12.02
CA VAL A 195 3.14 -9.21 -11.39
C VAL A 195 4.62 -9.51 -11.12
N PHE A 196 4.92 -10.66 -10.52
CA PHE A 196 6.29 -11.07 -10.24
C PHE A 196 7.13 -11.12 -11.52
N LEU A 197 6.62 -11.74 -12.58
CA LEU A 197 7.28 -11.84 -13.86
C LEU A 197 7.53 -10.46 -14.48
N LYS A 198 6.51 -9.59 -14.51
CA LYS A 198 6.65 -8.23 -15.06
C LYS A 198 7.68 -7.41 -14.30
N LEU A 199 7.66 -7.46 -12.96
CA LEU A 199 8.56 -6.66 -12.12
C LEU A 199 10.01 -7.19 -12.12
N THR A 200 10.20 -8.50 -12.11
CA THR A 200 11.53 -9.12 -11.94
C THR A 200 12.16 -9.60 -13.26
N GLY A 201 11.36 -9.80 -14.30
CA GLY A 201 11.79 -10.43 -15.56
C GLY A 201 12.03 -11.94 -15.46
N SER A 202 11.74 -12.57 -14.32
CA SER A 202 11.91 -14.02 -14.09
C SER A 202 10.59 -14.67 -13.71
N SER A 203 10.35 -15.92 -14.11
CA SER A 203 9.15 -16.62 -13.65
C SER A 203 9.30 -17.03 -12.19
N PHE A 204 8.19 -17.02 -11.45
CA PHE A 204 8.20 -17.40 -10.04
C PHE A 204 8.72 -18.82 -9.82
N ASP A 205 8.25 -19.78 -10.62
CA ASP A 205 8.60 -21.20 -10.47
C ASP A 205 10.11 -21.44 -10.69
N GLN A 206 10.75 -20.67 -11.59
CA GLN A 206 12.21 -20.72 -11.80
C GLN A 206 13.00 -20.21 -10.59
N VAL A 207 12.51 -19.18 -9.91
CA VAL A 207 13.17 -18.60 -8.73
C VAL A 207 12.95 -19.48 -7.50
N ALA A 208 11.74 -20.02 -7.35
CA ALA A 208 11.38 -20.92 -6.26
C ALA A 208 12.24 -22.19 -6.28
N ALA A 209 12.40 -22.82 -7.45
CA ALA A 209 13.18 -24.04 -7.61
C ALA A 209 14.69 -23.89 -7.34
N LYS A 210 15.24 -22.66 -7.41
CA LYS A 210 16.65 -22.37 -7.10
C LYS A 210 16.89 -22.09 -5.62
N SER A 211 15.82 -21.84 -4.87
CA SER A 211 15.86 -21.44 -3.46
C SER A 211 15.57 -22.59 -2.50
N SER A 212 15.13 -23.73 -3.04
CA SER A 212 14.90 -25.02 -2.38
C SER A 212 16.10 -25.95 -2.53
#